data_AF-A0A950LAJ2-F1
#
_entry.id   AF-A0A950LAJ2-F1
#
_cell.length_a   1.000
_cell.length_b   1.000
_cell.length_c   1.000
_cell.angle_alpha   90.00
_cell.angle_beta   90.00
_cell.angle_gamma   90.00
#
_symmetry.space_group_name_H-M   'P 1'
#
loop_
_entity.id
_entity.type
_entity.pdbx_description
1 polymer ?
#
loop_
_entity_poly.entity_id
_entity_poly.type
_entity_poly.pdbx_seq_one_letter_code
_entity_poly.pdbx_strand_id
1 'polypeptide(L)'
;MRLKGWILSLKDDPEGAERNFLTSLDWARRQQAKMWELRTSTSLARLWQSQGRRQDAYELLAPVYDWFTEGFDTKDLQEAKVLLAELR
;
A
#
# COMPACT_ATOMS: atom_id res chain seq x y z
N MET A 1 20.41 0.71 12.30
CA MET A 1 19.51 0.02 13.26
C MET A 1 18.22 0.82 13.45
N ARG A 2 17.17 0.58 12.64
CA ARG A 2 15.80 1.15 12.83
C ARG A 2 14.69 0.26 12.24
N LEU A 3 14.96 -0.48 11.16
CA LEU A 3 13.96 -1.29 10.45
C LEU A 3 13.42 -2.50 11.24
N LYS A 4 14.26 -3.16 12.05
CA LYS A 4 13.86 -4.39 12.75
C LYS A 4 12.94 -4.13 13.96
N GLY A 5 13.08 -2.97 14.61
CA GLY A 5 12.18 -2.54 15.70
C GLY A 5 10.80 -2.13 15.20
N TRP A 6 10.72 -1.59 13.97
CA TRP A 6 9.45 -1.18 13.38
C TRP A 6 8.57 -2.37 12.97
N ILE A 7 9.20 -3.43 12.44
CA ILE A 7 8.52 -4.68 12.08
C ILE A 7 8.04 -5.46 13.33
N LEU A 8 8.77 -5.37 14.45
CA LEU A 8 8.35 -6.04 15.69
C LEU A 8 7.15 -5.33 16.35
N SER A 9 7.08 -4.00 16.28
CA SER A 9 5.97 -3.22 16.84
C SER A 9 4.66 -3.37 16.04
N LEU A 10 4.75 -3.63 14.73
CA LEU A 10 3.58 -3.92 13.88
C LEU A 10 2.86 -5.22 14.25
N LYS A 11 3.54 -6.13 14.97
CA LYS A 11 2.99 -7.43 15.36
C LYS A 11 2.13 -7.37 16.63
N ASP A 12 2.31 -6.33 17.44
CA ASP A 12 1.69 -6.21 18.78
C ASP A 12 0.52 -5.22 18.81
N ASP A 13 0.40 -4.32 17.82
CA ASP A 13 -0.67 -3.32 17.74
C ASP A 13 -1.06 -3.03 16.26
N PRO A 14 -1.99 -3.83 15.70
CA PRO A 14 -2.45 -3.64 14.32
C PRO A 14 -3.26 -2.35 14.13
N GLU A 15 -3.91 -1.83 15.17
CA GLU A 15 -4.69 -0.59 15.10
C GLU A 15 -3.79 0.65 15.08
N GLY A 16 -2.72 0.66 15.87
CA GLY A 16 -1.69 1.70 15.83
C GLY A 16 -0.90 1.72 14.52
N ALA A 17 -0.72 0.55 13.89
CA ALA A 17 -0.13 0.42 12.56
C ALA A 17 -1.00 1.09 11.49
N GLU A 18 -2.30 0.77 11.48
CA GLU A 18 -3.28 1.32 10.55
C GLU A 18 -3.36 2.84 10.66
N ARG A 19 -3.40 3.37 11.89
CA ARG A 19 -3.44 4.83 12.13
C ARG A 19 -2.19 5.55 11.60
N ASN A 20 -1.01 4.94 11.73
CA ASN A 20 0.23 5.50 11.18
C ASN A 20 0.25 5.50 9.65
N PHE A 21 -0.28 4.45 9.02
CA PHE A 21 -0.41 4.38 7.57
C PHE A 21 -1.42 5.40 7.04
N LEU A 22 -2.57 5.55 7.69
CA LEU A 22 -3.57 6.57 7.32
C LEU A 22 -3.02 7.99 7.43
N THR A 23 -2.27 8.29 8.51
CA THR A 23 -1.63 9.60 8.69
C THR A 23 -0.55 9.86 7.63
N SER A 24 0.26 8.84 7.31
CA SER A 24 1.27 8.93 6.25
C SER A 24 0.64 9.09 4.86
N LEU A 25 -0.51 8.45 4.63
CA LEU A 25 -1.29 8.56 3.39
C LEU A 25 -1.84 9.99 3.20
N ASP A 26 -2.35 10.62 4.26
CA ASP A 26 -2.84 12.00 4.23
C ASP A 26 -1.71 13.00 3.92
N TRP A 27 -0.52 12.77 4.49
CA TRP A 27 0.66 13.59 4.21
C TRP A 27 1.19 13.39 2.78
N ALA A 28 1.24 12.14 2.30
CA ALA A 28 1.64 11.81 0.93
C ALA A 28 0.67 12.40 -0.12
N ARG A 29 -0.64 12.39 0.18
CA ARG A 29 -1.67 13.03 -0.66
C ARG A 29 -1.48 14.54 -0.75
N ARG A 30 -1.12 15.21 0.35
CA ARG A 30 -0.84 16.67 0.37
C ARG A 30 0.45 17.04 -0.36
N GLN A 31 1.44 16.15 -0.39
CA GLN A 31 2.75 16.42 -0.99
C GLN A 31 2.89 16.00 -2.46
N GLN A 32 1.81 15.55 -3.10
CA GLN A 32 1.83 14.89 -4.42
C GLN A 32 2.85 13.75 -4.51
N ALA A 33 3.14 13.08 -3.39
CA ALA A 33 4.06 11.96 -3.32
C ALA A 33 3.35 10.67 -3.75
N LYS A 34 2.86 10.65 -4.98
CA LYS A 34 2.01 9.58 -5.51
C LYS A 34 2.68 8.21 -5.48
N MET A 35 4.00 8.17 -5.69
CA MET A 35 4.83 6.97 -5.48
C MET A 35 4.74 6.42 -4.05
N TRP A 36 4.66 7.27 -3.03
CA TRP A 36 4.48 6.83 -1.64
C TRP A 36 3.07 6.32 -1.36
N GLU A 37 2.06 6.95 -1.96
CA GLU A 37 0.68 6.48 -1.92
C GLU A 37 0.57 5.07 -2.51
N LEU A 38 1.17 4.83 -3.69
CA LEU A 38 1.21 3.53 -4.35
C LEU A 38 1.86 2.45 -3.48
N ARG A 39 3.03 2.72 -2.90
CA ARG A 39 3.76 1.77 -2.06
C ARG A 39 2.98 1.38 -0.82
N THR A 40 2.32 2.36 -0.20
CA THR A 40 1.50 2.15 0.99
C THR A 40 0.24 1.34 0.64
N SER A 41 -0.48 1.72 -0.42
CA SER A 41 -1.66 0.99 -0.89
C SER A 41 -1.34 -0.44 -1.31
N THR A 42 -0.19 -0.67 -1.96
CA THR A 42 0.24 -2.02 -2.35
C THR A 42 0.51 -2.90 -1.13
N SER A 43 1.16 -2.35 -0.10
CA SER A 43 1.44 -3.08 1.14
C SER A 43 0.15 -3.44 1.90
N LEU A 44 -0.80 -2.50 1.97
CA LEU A 44 -2.10 -2.71 2.62
C LEU A 44 -2.98 -3.69 1.84
N ALA A 45 -2.99 -3.61 0.51
CA ALA A 45 -3.70 -4.55 -0.35
C ALA A 45 -3.19 -5.99 -0.20
N ARG A 46 -1.87 -6.21 -0.03
CA ARG A 46 -1.32 -7.56 0.26
C ARG A 46 -1.81 -8.09 1.60
N LEU A 47 -1.86 -7.23 2.62
CA LEU A 47 -2.36 -7.63 3.93
C LEU A 47 -3.83 -8.07 3.83
N TRP A 48 -4.68 -7.28 3.18
CA TRP A 48 -6.09 -7.62 2.98
C TRP A 48 -6.30 -8.85 2.09
N GLN A 49 -5.48 -9.05 1.05
CA GLN A 49 -5.46 -10.29 0.27
C GLN A 49 -5.22 -11.51 1.17
N SER A 50 -4.25 -11.44 2.08
CA SER A 50 -3.93 -12.54 3.00
C SER A 50 -5.06 -12.82 4.02
N GLN A 51 -5.90 -11.83 4.29
CA GLN A 51 -7.09 -11.94 5.14
C GLN A 51 -8.34 -12.38 4.38
N GLY A 52 -8.22 -12.70 3.08
CA GLY A 52 -9.36 -13.07 2.22
C GLY A 52 -10.20 -11.88 1.74
N ARG A 53 -9.83 -10.65 2.09
CA ARG A 53 -10.52 -9.40 1.74
C ARG A 53 -10.06 -8.88 0.38
N ARG A 54 -10.21 -9.69 -0.66
CA ARG A 54 -9.70 -9.38 -2.01
C ARG A 54 -10.37 -8.15 -2.65
N GLN A 55 -11.68 -8.00 -2.47
CA GLN A 55 -12.43 -6.88 -3.03
C GLN A 55 -11.93 -5.54 -2.46
N ASP A 56 -11.81 -5.44 -1.13
CA ASP A 56 -11.30 -4.24 -0.45
C ASP A 56 -9.86 -3.90 -0.90
N ALA A 57 -9.02 -4.92 -1.07
CA ALA A 57 -7.65 -4.75 -1.57
C ALA A 57 -7.62 -4.19 -2.99
N TYR A 58 -8.52 -4.65 -3.85
CA TYR A 58 -8.64 -4.17 -5.23
C TYR A 58 -9.14 -2.72 -5.26
N GLU A 59 -10.22 -2.43 -4.52
CA GLU A 59 -10.82 -1.09 -4.46
C GLU A 59 -9.87 -0.03 -3.90
N LEU A 60 -8.96 -0.41 -3.01
CA LEU A 60 -7.92 0.48 -2.51
C LEU A 60 -6.81 0.74 -3.55
N LEU A 61 -6.31 -0.31 -4.19
CA LEU A 61 -5.10 -0.23 -5.01
C LEU A 61 -5.37 0.24 -6.44
N ALA A 62 -6.48 -0.19 -7.05
CA ALA A 62 -6.82 0.12 -8.44
C ALA A 62 -6.84 1.64 -8.73
N PRO A 63 -7.57 2.49 -7.97
CA PRO A 63 -7.61 3.92 -8.26
C PRO A 63 -6.26 4.63 -8.05
N VAL A 64 -5.38 4.09 -7.19
CA VAL A 64 -4.03 4.64 -6.99
C VAL A 64 -3.12 4.25 -8.14
N TYR A 65 -3.21 3.02 -8.63
CA TYR A 65 -2.47 2.53 -9.80
C TYR A 65 -2.89 3.27 -11.08
N ASP A 66 -4.20 3.44 -11.30
CA ASP A 66 -4.77 4.09 -12.49
C ASP A 66 -4.43 5.59 -12.59
N TRP A 67 -4.02 6.22 -11.48
CA TRP A 67 -3.55 7.60 -11.50
C TRP A 67 -2.21 7.77 -12.24
N PHE A 68 -1.40 6.72 -12.33
CA PHE A 68 -0.12 6.75 -13.03
C PHE A 68 -0.33 6.54 -14.53
N THR A 69 0.16 7.47 -15.34
CA THR A 69 0.20 7.33 -16.81
C THR A 69 1.59 6.99 -17.33
N GLU A 70 2.61 7.07 -16.48
CA GLU A 70 4.03 6.86 -16.79
C GLU A 70 4.75 6.15 -15.63
N GLY A 71 5.96 5.65 -15.87
CA GLY A 71 6.79 5.03 -14.83
C GLY A 71 6.46 3.56 -14.53
N PHE A 72 5.69 2.89 -15.39
CA PHE A 72 5.33 1.46 -15.25
C PHE A 72 6.52 0.49 -15.25
N ASP A 73 7.71 0.96 -15.60
CA ASP A 73 8.96 0.21 -15.48
C ASP A 73 9.56 0.21 -14.06
N THR A 74 9.00 1.03 -13.16
CA THR A 74 9.41 1.03 -11.75
C THR A 74 8.90 -0.22 -11.04
N LYS A 75 9.71 -0.74 -10.11
CA LYS A 75 9.37 -1.92 -9.31
C LYS A 75 8.04 -1.75 -8.57
N ASP A 76 7.79 -0.56 -8.02
CA ASP A 76 6.57 -0.28 -7.26
C ASP A 76 5.29 -0.43 -8.12
N LEU A 77 5.32 0.08 -9.36
CA LEU A 77 4.18 -0.08 -10.30
C LEU A 77 4.07 -1.51 -10.84
N GLN A 78 5.18 -2.21 -11.07
CA GLN A 78 5.13 -3.62 -11.47
C GLN A 78 4.53 -4.50 -10.37
N GLU A 79 4.91 -4.29 -9.12
CA GLU A 79 4.36 -5.03 -7.97
C GLU A 79 2.87 -4.76 -7.78
N ALA A 80 2.44 -3.51 -7.90
CA ALA A 80 1.02 -3.14 -7.83
C ALA A 80 0.21 -3.82 -8.95
N LYS A 81 0.74 -3.86 -10.18
CA LYS A 81 0.10 -4.53 -11.31
C LYS A 81 -0.09 -6.03 -11.08
N VAL A 82 0.96 -6.70 -10.59
CA VAL A 82 0.91 -8.14 -10.28
C VAL A 82 -0.15 -8.40 -9.21
N LEU A 83 -0.17 -7.60 -8.15
CA LEU A 83 -1.15 -7.75 -7.08
C LEU A 83 -2.59 -7.51 -7.57
N LEU A 84 -2.83 -6.49 -8.39
CA LEU A 84 -4.15 -6.27 -9.01
C LEU A 84 -4.61 -7.44 -9.87
N ALA A 85 -3.68 -8.12 -10.55
CA ALA A 85 -3.99 -9.32 -11.33
C ALA A 85 -4.34 -10.52 -10.44
N GLU A 86 -3.72 -10.66 -9.27
CA GLU A 86 -4.02 -11.71 -8.29
C GLU A 86 -5.31 -11.46 -7.49
N LEU A 87 -5.82 -10.23 -7.49
CA LEU A 87 -7.02 -9.81 -6.77
C LEU A 87 -8.30 -9.94 -7.61
N ARG A 88 -8.18 -10.11 -8.93
CA ARG A 88 -9.29 -10.49 -9.83
C ARG A 88 -9.69 -11.95 -9.65
#